data_AF-A0A1S1YSK6-F1
#
_entry.id   AF-A0A1S1YSK6-F1
#
_cell.length_a   1.000
_cell.length_b   1.000
_cell.length_c   1.000
_cell.angle_alpha   90.00
_cell.angle_beta   90.00
_cell.angle_gamma   90.00
#
_symmetry.space_group_name_H-M   'P 1'
#
loop_
_entity.id
_entity.type
_entity.pdbx_description
1 polymer ?
#
loop_
_entity_poly.entity_id
_entity_poly.type
_entity_poly.pdbx_seq_one_letter_code
_entity_poly.pdbx_strand_id
1 'polypeptide(L)'
;MTISIQKENDIPFAQHQVTDYAKTLGFNQLDCHKISIIVSELAHNILKYVGKGYVMFSKRRMIHREGILIEAVDKGEGITNLEIALQDSYSTGGTLGLGLPGIKRISDIFEVDTAPGKGTHVKITYWIPKNTL
;
A
#
# COMPACT_ATOMS: atom_id res chain seq x y z
N MET A 1 -6.99 -11.41 1.47
CA MET A 1 -6.09 -12.09 0.53
C MET A 1 -4.66 -11.72 0.88
N THR A 2 -3.72 -12.66 0.75
CA THR A 2 -2.28 -12.43 1.03
C THR A 2 -1.49 -12.83 -0.21
N ILE A 3 -0.53 -11.99 -0.59
CA ILE A 3 0.33 -12.17 -1.75
C ILE A 3 1.78 -12.04 -1.28
N SER A 4 2.58 -13.05 -1.59
CA SER A 4 4.02 -12.99 -1.36
C SER A 4 4.68 -12.14 -2.43
N ILE A 5 5.58 -11.25 -2.02
CA ILE A 5 6.38 -10.41 -2.91
C ILE A 5 7.84 -10.87 -2.77
N GLN A 6 8.42 -11.41 -3.84
CA GLN A 6 9.79 -11.94 -3.89
C GLN A 6 10.50 -11.62 -5.20
N LYS A 7 9.76 -11.28 -6.26
CA LYS A 7 10.29 -10.93 -7.59
C LYS A 7 9.39 -9.91 -8.29
N GLU A 8 9.90 -9.26 -9.33
CA GLU A 8 9.21 -8.19 -10.05
C GLU A 8 7.84 -8.60 -10.60
N ASN A 9 7.70 -9.84 -11.08
CA ASN A 9 6.43 -10.35 -11.61
C ASN A 9 5.33 -10.51 -10.54
N ASP A 10 5.66 -10.46 -9.25
CA ASP A 10 4.66 -10.51 -8.19
C ASP A 10 3.91 -9.16 -8.06
N ILE A 11 4.51 -8.06 -8.53
CA ILE A 11 3.91 -6.72 -8.50
C ILE A 11 2.69 -6.63 -9.41
N PRO A 12 2.77 -6.91 -10.73
CA PRO A 12 1.59 -6.87 -11.59
C PRO A 12 0.53 -7.89 -11.17
N PHE A 13 0.94 -9.04 -10.61
CA PHE A 13 0.00 -9.98 -10.01
C PHE A 13 -0.75 -9.35 -8.83
N ALA A 14 -0.04 -8.70 -7.89
CA ALA A 14 -0.66 -8.03 -6.76
C ALA A 14 -1.60 -6.88 -7.19
N GLN A 15 -1.22 -6.10 -8.21
CA GLN A 15 -2.05 -5.06 -8.80
C GLN A 15 -3.35 -5.61 -9.39
N HIS A 16 -3.27 -6.71 -10.15
CA HIS A 16 -4.43 -7.37 -10.72
C HIS A 16 -5.39 -7.84 -9.61
N GLN A 17 -4.85 -8.56 -8.62
CA GLN A 17 -5.65 -9.13 -7.54
C GLN A 17 -6.30 -8.05 -6.66
N VAL A 18 -5.61 -6.96 -6.34
CA VAL A 18 -6.21 -5.87 -5.55
C VAL A 18 -7.26 -5.11 -6.37
N THR A 19 -7.05 -4.95 -7.67
CA THR A 19 -8.00 -4.27 -8.56
C THR A 19 -9.30 -5.04 -8.66
N ASP A 20 -9.23 -6.35 -8.88
CA ASP A 20 -10.42 -7.21 -8.91
C ASP A 20 -11.14 -7.25 -7.57
N TYR A 21 -10.37 -7.33 -6.48
CA TYR A 21 -10.95 -7.27 -5.15
C TYR A 21 -11.65 -5.92 -4.88
N ALA A 22 -11.03 -4.79 -5.23
CA ALA A 22 -11.62 -3.46 -5.07
C ALA A 22 -12.91 -3.31 -5.89
N LYS A 23 -12.95 -3.81 -7.13
CA LYS A 23 -14.19 -3.85 -7.93
C LYS A 23 -15.30 -4.62 -7.21
N THR A 24 -14.98 -5.77 -6.59
CA THR A 24 -15.98 -6.56 -5.84
C THR A 24 -16.52 -5.84 -4.61
N LEU A 25 -15.77 -4.86 -4.07
CA LEU A 25 -16.21 -4.01 -2.97
C LEU A 25 -17.05 -2.81 -3.44
N GLY A 26 -17.15 -2.55 -4.76
CA GLY A 26 -17.92 -1.45 -5.32
C GLY A 26 -17.14 -0.16 -5.55
N PHE A 27 -15.80 -0.21 -5.55
CA PHE A 27 -14.98 0.95 -5.94
C PHE A 27 -15.16 1.29 -7.43
N ASN A 28 -15.19 2.59 -7.74
CA ASN A 28 -15.17 3.05 -9.13
C ASN A 28 -13.79 2.83 -9.79
N GLN A 29 -13.70 3.05 -11.10
CA GLN A 29 -12.46 2.83 -11.86
C GLN A 29 -11.29 3.70 -11.38
N LEU A 30 -11.54 4.96 -11.01
CA LEU A 30 -10.51 5.88 -10.56
C LEU A 30 -9.92 5.43 -9.21
N ASP A 31 -10.77 5.01 -8.29
CA ASP A 31 -10.34 4.50 -6.98
C ASP A 31 -9.63 3.15 -7.11
N CYS A 32 -10.12 2.26 -7.97
CA CYS A 32 -9.41 1.01 -8.28
C CYS A 32 -7.99 1.29 -8.81
N HIS A 33 -7.83 2.31 -9.68
CA HIS A 33 -6.53 2.71 -10.18
C HIS A 33 -5.61 3.23 -9.07
N LYS A 34 -6.10 4.11 -8.19
CA LYS A 34 -5.33 4.61 -7.03
C LYS A 34 -4.92 3.48 -6.09
N ILE A 35 -5.84 2.57 -5.76
CA ILE A 35 -5.57 1.38 -4.93
C ILE A 35 -4.47 0.50 -5.57
N SER A 36 -4.51 0.31 -6.89
CA SER A 36 -3.48 -0.44 -7.62
C SER A 36 -2.10 0.24 -7.55
N ILE A 37 -2.04 1.57 -7.65
CA ILE A 37 -0.79 2.32 -7.47
C ILE A 37 -0.24 2.14 -6.06
N ILE A 38 -1.09 2.23 -5.02
CA ILE A 38 -0.67 2.03 -3.63
C ILE A 38 -0.02 0.66 -3.45
N VAL A 39 -0.68 -0.41 -3.93
CA VAL A 39 -0.14 -1.77 -3.84
C VAL A 39 1.17 -1.92 -4.60
N SER A 40 1.29 -1.32 -5.78
CA SER A 40 2.52 -1.36 -6.58
C SER A 40 3.69 -0.70 -5.85
N GLU A 41 3.50 0.50 -5.31
CA GLU A 41 4.54 1.23 -4.57
C GLU A 41 4.96 0.48 -3.30
N LEU A 42 4.01 -0.10 -2.57
CA LEU A 42 4.31 -0.91 -1.39
C LEU A 42 5.10 -2.18 -1.75
N ALA A 43 4.71 -2.88 -2.82
CA ALA A 43 5.41 -4.06 -3.30
C ALA A 43 6.83 -3.71 -3.81
N HIS A 44 6.98 -2.59 -4.52
CA HIS A 44 8.28 -2.07 -4.94
C HIS A 44 9.17 -1.75 -3.74
N ASN A 45 8.65 -1.11 -2.68
CA ASN A 45 9.41 -0.84 -1.47
C ASN A 45 9.92 -2.13 -0.82
N ILE A 46 9.07 -3.16 -0.72
CA ILE A 46 9.46 -4.47 -0.22
C ILE A 46 10.65 -5.04 -1.02
N LEU A 47 10.54 -5.09 -2.35
CA LEU A 47 11.62 -5.65 -3.18
C LEU A 47 12.90 -4.82 -3.12
N LYS A 48 12.77 -3.49 -3.19
CA LYS A 48 13.91 -2.57 -3.27
C LYS A 48 14.73 -2.55 -1.98
N TYR A 49 14.08 -2.54 -0.82
CA TYR A 49 14.76 -2.35 0.46
C TYR A 49 15.03 -3.66 1.21
N VAL A 50 14.26 -4.72 0.94
CA VAL A 50 14.33 -5.98 1.71
C VAL A 50 14.42 -7.23 0.82
N GLY A 51 13.91 -7.15 -0.41
CA GLY A 51 13.89 -8.25 -1.38
C GLY A 51 12.73 -9.23 -1.20
N LYS A 52 12.09 -9.28 -0.02
CA LYS A 52 10.92 -10.14 0.22
C LYS A 52 9.98 -9.63 1.30
N GLY A 53 8.70 -9.96 1.16
CA GLY A 53 7.65 -9.59 2.11
C GLY A 53 6.28 -10.03 1.63
N TYR A 54 5.25 -9.40 2.17
CA TYR A 54 3.86 -9.70 1.87
C TYR A 54 3.05 -8.43 1.66
N VAL A 55 2.12 -8.49 0.70
CA VAL A 55 1.00 -7.55 0.61
C VAL A 55 -0.29 -8.28 0.92
N MET A 56 -1.11 -7.70 1.77
CA MET A 56 -2.39 -8.23 2.20
C MET A 56 -3.48 -7.21 1.93
N PHE A 57 -4.66 -7.66 1.57
CA PHE A 57 -5.82 -6.78 1.50
C PHE A 57 -7.11 -7.48 1.91
N SER A 58 -7.98 -6.72 2.57
CA SER A 58 -9.24 -7.20 3.13
C SER A 58 -10.28 -6.07 3.21
N LYS A 59 -11.55 -6.45 3.36
CA LYS A 59 -12.64 -5.50 3.56
C LYS A 59 -12.49 -4.86 4.94
N ARG A 60 -12.43 -3.53 4.99
CA ARG A 60 -12.47 -2.75 6.23
C ARG A 60 -13.90 -2.25 6.46
N ARG A 61 -14.42 -2.41 7.67
CA ARG A 61 -15.69 -1.82 8.10
C ARG A 61 -15.47 -0.94 9.33
N MET A 62 -16.05 0.25 9.29
CA MET A 62 -16.21 1.13 10.44
C MET A 62 -17.67 1.56 10.52
N ILE A 63 -18.06 2.17 11.65
CA ILE A 63 -19.43 2.68 11.83
C ILE A 63 -19.76 3.62 10.65
N HIS A 64 -20.73 3.22 9.83
CA HIS A 64 -21.20 3.91 8.61
C HIS A 64 -20.20 4.03 7.44
N ARG A 65 -19.11 3.23 7.40
CA ARG A 65 -18.17 3.22 6.26
C ARG A 65 -17.68 1.82 5.95
N GLU A 66 -17.56 1.53 4.66
CA GLU A 66 -16.89 0.34 4.15
C GLU A 66 -15.73 0.77 3.24
N GLY A 67 -14.70 -0.06 3.18
CA GLY A 67 -13.50 0.23 2.41
C GLY A 67 -12.60 -0.99 2.29
N ILE A 68 -11.36 -0.73 1.89
CA ILE A 68 -10.29 -1.72 1.79
C ILE A 68 -9.20 -1.36 2.81
N LEU A 69 -8.74 -2.37 3.55
CA LEU A 69 -7.48 -2.33 4.29
C LEU A 69 -6.42 -3.00 3.43
N ILE A 70 -5.33 -2.30 3.18
CA ILE A 70 -4.14 -2.80 2.48
C ILE A 70 -3.00 -2.78 3.47
N GLU A 71 -2.25 -3.87 3.57
CA GLU A 71 -1.13 -4.00 4.48
C GLU A 71 0.09 -4.50 3.71
N ALA A 72 1.25 -3.91 3.99
CA ALA A 72 2.53 -4.35 3.45
C ALA A 72 3.49 -4.62 4.60
N VAL A 73 4.04 -5.83 4.64
CA VAL A 73 4.89 -6.30 5.74
C VAL A 73 6.17 -6.89 5.19
N ASP A 74 7.29 -6.43 5.73
CA ASP A 74 8.61 -7.00 5.52
C ASP A 74 9.31 -7.30 6.86
N LYS A 75 10.46 -7.98 6.79
CA LYS A 75 11.32 -8.27 7.95
C LYS A 75 12.73 -7.72 7.75
N GLY A 76 12.83 -6.54 7.12
CA GLY A 76 14.09 -5.87 6.87
C GLY A 76 14.64 -5.11 8.08
N GLU A 77 15.56 -4.19 7.82
CA GLU A 77 16.17 -3.35 8.86
C GLU A 77 15.20 -2.33 9.47
N GLY A 78 14.04 -2.11 8.84
CA GLY A 78 13.08 -1.06 9.21
C GLY A 78 13.51 0.32 8.72
N ILE A 79 12.73 1.34 9.05
CA ILE A 79 12.97 2.73 8.67
C ILE A 79 13.52 3.48 9.89
N THR A 80 14.81 3.85 9.84
CA THR A 80 15.50 4.53 10.95
C THR A 80 14.90 5.89 11.29
N ASN A 81 14.53 6.69 10.28
CA ASN A 81 13.88 7.98 10.47
C ASN A 81 12.64 8.07 9.57
N LEU A 82 11.49 7.72 10.15
CA LEU A 82 10.21 7.72 9.45
C LEU A 82 9.79 9.12 9.00
N GLU A 83 10.11 10.16 9.77
CA GLU A 83 9.77 11.55 9.39
C GLU A 83 10.46 11.94 8.08
N ILE A 84 11.76 11.61 7.95
CA ILE A 84 12.51 11.85 6.70
C ILE A 84 11.95 11.01 5.55
N ALA A 85 11.62 9.74 5.78
CA ALA A 85 11.06 8.86 4.75
C ALA A 85 9.68 9.35 4.24
N LEU A 86 8.98 10.16 5.02
CA LEU A 86 7.70 10.78 4.67
C LEU A 86 7.82 12.20 4.09
N GLN A 87 9.04 12.75 3.98
CA GLN A 87 9.26 14.03 3.30
C GLN A 87 9.26 13.85 1.78
N ASP A 88 8.73 14.86 1.09
CA ASP A 88 8.87 14.97 -0.36
C ASP A 88 10.37 15.01 -0.74
N SER A 89 10.73 14.41 -1.88
CA SER A 89 12.10 14.26 -2.39
C SER A 89 12.97 13.14 -1.80
N TYR A 90 12.49 12.31 -0.86
CA TYR A 90 13.24 11.10 -0.43
C TYR A 90 13.11 9.94 -1.44
N SER A 91 11.99 9.88 -2.16
CA SER A 91 11.69 8.80 -3.11
C SER A 91 12.27 9.12 -4.49
N THR A 92 13.57 8.85 -4.69
CA THR A 92 14.33 9.23 -5.90
C THR A 92 14.69 8.08 -6.83
N GLY A 93 13.95 6.96 -6.86
CA GLY A 93 14.35 5.90 -7.80
C GLY A 93 13.33 4.81 -8.10
N GLY A 94 12.97 4.73 -9.39
CA GLY A 94 12.59 3.51 -10.10
C GLY A 94 11.14 3.01 -9.99
N THR A 95 10.27 3.69 -9.23
CA THR A 95 8.85 3.29 -9.05
C THR A 95 7.90 4.20 -9.84
N LEU A 96 6.57 4.05 -9.70
CA LEU A 96 5.55 4.92 -10.31
C LEU A 96 5.60 6.37 -9.78
N GLY A 97 6.54 6.67 -8.87
CA GLY A 97 6.97 8.03 -8.55
C GLY A 97 6.28 8.65 -7.34
N LEU A 98 5.45 7.90 -6.62
CA LEU A 98 4.77 8.41 -5.42
C LEU A 98 5.60 8.22 -4.15
N GLY A 99 6.21 7.05 -3.97
CA GLY A 99 6.83 6.66 -2.71
C GLY A 99 5.85 6.71 -1.52
N LEU A 100 6.38 6.57 -0.30
CA LEU A 100 5.56 6.67 0.92
C LEU A 100 4.84 8.03 1.06
N PRO A 101 5.43 9.20 0.73
CA PRO A 101 4.73 10.47 0.80
C PRO A 101 3.51 10.52 -0.14
N GLY A 102 3.67 10.04 -1.37
CA GLY A 102 2.58 10.00 -2.34
C GLY A 102 1.48 9.01 -1.96
N ILE A 103 1.84 7.82 -1.44
CA ILE A 103 0.87 6.86 -0.88
C ILE A 103 0.08 7.52 0.25
N LYS A 104 0.75 8.21 1.18
CA LYS A 104 0.10 8.91 2.29
C LYS A 104 -0.88 9.97 1.80
N ARG A 105 -0.56 10.73 0.75
CA ARG A 105 -1.44 11.77 0.19
C ARG A 105 -2.73 11.22 -0.41
N ILE A 106 -2.68 10.05 -1.03
CA ILE A 106 -3.85 9.46 -1.71
C ILE A 106 -4.63 8.48 -0.83
N SER A 107 -4.18 8.24 0.40
CA SER A 107 -4.84 7.33 1.35
C SER A 107 -5.74 8.10 2.31
N ASP A 108 -6.84 7.48 2.77
CA ASP A 108 -7.66 8.08 3.83
C ASP A 108 -7.03 7.93 5.21
N ILE A 109 -6.44 6.76 5.47
CA ILE A 109 -5.69 6.47 6.70
C ILE A 109 -4.38 5.81 6.29
N PHE A 110 -3.29 6.34 6.83
CA PHE A 110 -1.93 5.86 6.60
C PHE A 110 -1.25 5.66 7.95
N GLU A 111 -0.86 4.42 8.25
CA GLU A 111 -0.13 4.06 9.46
C GLU A 111 1.13 3.28 9.09
N VAL A 112 2.22 3.49 9.81
CA VAL A 112 3.47 2.75 9.66
C VAL A 112 3.95 2.35 11.04
N ASP A 113 4.18 1.06 11.23
CA ASP A 113 4.91 0.51 12.36
C ASP A 113 6.27 0.01 11.86
N THR A 114 7.34 0.55 12.43
CA THR A 114 8.70 0.22 12.04
C THR A 114 9.68 0.55 13.15
N ALA A 115 10.71 -0.27 13.28
CA ALA A 115 11.80 -0.02 14.21
C ALA A 115 13.08 -0.70 13.69
N PRO A 116 14.27 -0.21 14.09
CA PRO A 116 15.54 -0.82 13.73
C PRO A 116 15.56 -2.34 14.01
N GLY A 117 15.80 -3.13 12.97
CA GLY A 117 15.87 -4.59 13.01
C GLY A 117 14.53 -5.32 13.14
N LYS A 118 13.39 -4.62 13.11
CA LYS A 118 12.05 -5.22 13.23
C LYS A 118 11.25 -5.29 11.92
N GLY A 119 11.78 -4.69 10.84
CA GLY A 119 11.08 -4.55 9.56
C GLY A 119 10.11 -3.38 9.53
N THR A 120 9.26 -3.39 8.51
CA THR A 120 8.25 -2.36 8.29
C THR A 120 6.88 -3.00 8.09
N HIS A 121 5.86 -2.45 8.75
CA HIS A 121 4.44 -2.76 8.51
C HIS A 121 3.71 -1.47 8.17
N VAL A 122 3.35 -1.31 6.91
CA VAL A 122 2.51 -0.21 6.43
C VAL A 122 1.06 -0.69 6.38
N LYS A 123 0.14 0.09 6.95
CA LYS A 123 -1.31 -0.13 6.87
C LYS A 123 -1.98 1.07 6.22
N ILE A 124 -2.78 0.80 5.19
CA ILE A 124 -3.53 1.79 4.44
C ILE A 124 -5.01 1.45 4.52
N THR A 125 -5.84 2.42 4.89
CA THR A 125 -7.27 2.33 4.66
C THR A 125 -7.68 3.28 3.54
N TYR A 126 -8.48 2.77 2.61
CA TYR A 126 -9.12 3.55 1.56
C TYR A 126 -10.63 3.25 1.63
N TRP A 127 -11.44 4.29 1.83
CA TRP A 127 -12.89 4.18 1.97
C TRP A 127 -13.57 4.26 0.62
N ILE A 128 -14.66 3.51 0.45
CA ILE A 128 -15.54 3.69 -0.70
C ILE A 128 -16.13 5.11 -0.57
N PRO A 129 -15.97 5.99 -1.58
CA PRO A 129 -16.56 7.31 -1.53
C PRO A 129 -18.07 7.20 -1.35
N LYS A 130 -18.63 8.04 -0.48
CA LYS A 130 -20.08 8.17 -0.42
C LYS A 130 -20.49 8.81 -1.75
N ASN A 131 -21.34 8.14 -2.54
CA ASN A 131 -22.06 8.84 -3.60
C ASN A 131 -22.88 9.94 -2.90
N THR A 132 -22.43 11.18 -3.03
CA THR A 132 -23.28 12.32 -2.74
C THR A 132 -24.35 12.32 -3.82
N LEU A 133 -25.55 11.85 -3.47
CA LEU A 133 -26.75 12.08 -4.28
C LEU A 133 -26.99 13.58 -4.45
#